data_AF-A0A2P2KK68-F1
#
_entry.id   AF-A0A2P2KK68-F1
#
_cell.length_a   1.000
_cell.length_b   1.000
_cell.length_c   1.000
_cell.angle_alpha   90.00
_cell.angle_beta   90.00
_cell.angle_gamma   90.00
#
_symmetry.space_group_name_H-M   'P 1'
#
loop_
_entity.id
_entity.type
_entity.pdbx_description
1 polymer ?
#
loop_
_entity_poly.entity_id
_entity_poly.type
_entity_poly.pdbx_seq_one_letter_code
_entity_poly.pdbx_strand_id
1 'polypeptide(L)'
;MATWEHLGEVANVVQLTGLDAVKLIGLIVKASHTARMHKKNCVQFARHLRLIGNLLEQLKISELKRYPETREPLEQLEDSLRRAYVLVQSCREKSYLYLLAMGWNIVYQFRKAQNEIDRYLRLVPLITLVDNARVRERLENIEMDQHEYTLDEEDREVQDVILMPEPSKDSTMVLKKTLSCSYPNLDFKEALKKENAKLQLELQRSEANYDVDRCKVIQHLIEVTEAVSTSSLPQVSSPKKGSKKLEPNYSDGREKDDSPDEGYHKKKVSRTTSRLDFLGNLFM
;
A
#
# COMPACT_ATOMS: atom_id res chain seq x y z
N MET A 1 -3.10 -19.53 5.51
CA MET A 1 -4.29 -19.11 4.72
C MET A 1 -4.51 -17.64 5.03
N ALA A 2 -4.15 -16.72 4.12
CA ALA A 2 -4.29 -15.30 4.37
C ALA A 2 -5.78 -14.90 4.30
N THR A 3 -6.39 -14.73 5.46
CA THR A 3 -7.80 -14.42 5.66
C THR A 3 -8.09 -12.98 5.23
N TRP A 4 -8.99 -12.88 4.25
CA TRP A 4 -9.45 -11.66 3.61
C TRP A 4 -10.30 -10.74 4.49
N GLU A 5 -10.56 -11.12 5.73
CA GLU A 5 -11.45 -10.38 6.63
C GLU A 5 -10.78 -9.14 7.24
N HIS A 6 -9.46 -9.02 7.14
CA HIS A 6 -8.73 -8.11 8.02
C HIS A 6 -8.34 -6.77 7.39
N LEU A 7 -8.69 -6.50 6.12
CA LEU A 7 -8.43 -5.20 5.49
C LEU A 7 -9.59 -4.20 5.62
N GLY A 8 -10.77 -4.67 6.02
CA GLY A 8 -11.99 -3.89 5.92
C GLY A 8 -12.84 -3.92 7.18
N GLU A 9 -13.01 -2.75 7.77
CA GLU A 9 -14.00 -2.46 8.79
C GLU A 9 -15.37 -3.03 8.38
N VAL A 10 -15.86 -4.03 9.12
CA VAL A 10 -17.16 -4.69 8.89
C VAL A 10 -18.30 -3.66 8.80
N ALA A 11 -18.15 -2.50 9.46
CA ALA A 11 -19.11 -1.40 9.42
C ALA A 11 -19.34 -0.83 8.00
N ASN A 12 -18.30 -0.73 7.17
CA ASN A 12 -18.45 -0.27 5.79
C ASN A 12 -19.05 -1.35 4.89
N VAL A 13 -18.78 -2.64 5.17
CA VAL A 13 -19.34 -3.75 4.36
C VAL A 13 -20.84 -3.93 4.62
N VAL A 14 -21.29 -3.80 5.88
CA VAL A 14 -22.71 -3.93 6.23
C VAL A 14 -23.57 -2.86 5.56
N GLN A 15 -23.08 -1.62 5.43
CA GLN A 15 -23.80 -0.54 4.72
C GLN A 15 -23.94 -0.79 3.22
N LEU A 16 -23.15 -1.71 2.65
CA LEU A 16 -23.19 -2.08 1.23
C LEU A 16 -24.04 -3.34 0.99
N THR A 17 -24.61 -3.93 2.04
CA THR A 17 -25.52 -5.07 1.90
C THR A 17 -26.79 -4.65 1.17
N GLY A 18 -27.28 -5.51 0.27
CA GLY A 18 -28.45 -5.22 -0.57
C GLY A 18 -28.18 -4.34 -1.79
N LEU A 19 -26.96 -3.81 -1.97
CA LEU A 19 -26.56 -3.20 -3.24
C LEU A 19 -26.24 -4.29 -4.28
N ASP A 20 -26.75 -4.08 -5.49
CA ASP A 20 -26.40 -4.87 -6.66
C ASP A 20 -24.98 -4.55 -7.17
N ALA A 21 -24.44 -5.45 -7.99
CA ALA A 21 -23.08 -5.35 -8.52
C ALA A 21 -22.82 -4.03 -9.28
N VAL A 22 -23.79 -3.53 -10.05
CA VAL A 22 -23.63 -2.30 -10.84
C VAL A 22 -23.48 -1.07 -9.92
N LYS A 23 -24.30 -0.97 -8.87
CA LYS A 23 -24.16 0.09 -7.86
C LYS A 23 -22.85 0.00 -7.10
N LEU A 24 -22.42 -1.20 -6.71
CA LEU A 24 -21.13 -1.41 -6.05
C LEU A 24 -19.97 -0.92 -6.94
N ILE A 25 -19.98 -1.26 -8.23
CA ILE A 25 -19.00 -0.78 -9.21
C ILE A 25 -19.00 0.76 -9.28
N GLY A 26 -20.18 1.38 -9.32
CA GLY A 26 -20.31 2.85 -9.29
C GLY A 26 -19.65 3.48 -8.05
N LEU A 27 -19.82 2.87 -6.88
CA LEU A 27 -19.16 3.32 -5.65
C LEU A 27 -17.65 3.13 -5.69
N ILE A 28 -17.15 1.99 -6.21
CA ILE A 28 -15.71 1.75 -6.38
C ILE A 28 -15.09 2.79 -7.31
N VAL A 29 -15.76 3.08 -8.44
CA VAL A 29 -15.32 4.12 -9.37
C VAL A 29 -15.23 5.47 -8.66
N LYS A 30 -16.24 5.86 -7.88
CA LYS A 30 -16.23 7.12 -7.13
C LYS A 30 -15.09 7.16 -6.09
N ALA A 31 -14.90 6.06 -5.35
CA ALA A 31 -13.83 5.95 -4.36
C ALA A 31 -12.43 6.08 -5.00
N SER A 32 -12.23 5.44 -6.16
CA SER A 32 -10.94 5.42 -6.87
C SER A 32 -10.41 6.81 -7.21
N HIS A 33 -11.31 7.75 -7.56
CA HIS A 33 -10.93 9.14 -7.86
C HIS A 33 -10.48 9.93 -6.64
N THR A 34 -10.81 9.45 -5.45
CA THR A 34 -10.47 10.09 -4.17
C THR A 34 -9.34 9.40 -3.43
N ALA A 35 -8.75 8.35 -4.02
CA ALA A 35 -7.61 7.64 -3.46
C ALA A 35 -6.41 8.59 -3.27
N ARG A 36 -5.76 8.49 -2.11
CA ARG A 36 -4.57 9.27 -1.77
C ARG A 36 -3.28 8.52 -2.12
N MET A 37 -3.30 7.19 -1.99
CA MET A 37 -2.21 6.27 -2.36
C MET A 37 -2.67 5.31 -3.45
N HIS A 38 -1.73 4.66 -4.13
CA HIS A 38 -2.00 3.66 -5.17
C HIS A 38 -3.01 4.13 -6.23
N LYS A 39 -2.98 5.43 -6.58
CA LYS A 39 -3.99 6.05 -7.43
C LYS A 39 -4.05 5.40 -8.81
N LYS A 40 -2.90 5.05 -9.40
CA LYS A 40 -2.83 4.35 -10.69
C LYS A 40 -3.55 3.01 -10.63
N ASN A 41 -3.23 2.18 -9.64
CA ASN A 41 -3.87 0.88 -9.41
C ASN A 41 -5.39 1.03 -9.18
N CYS A 42 -5.81 1.97 -8.32
CA CYS A 42 -7.23 2.24 -8.06
C CYS A 42 -7.98 2.62 -9.34
N VAL A 43 -7.41 3.49 -10.16
CA VAL A 43 -8.02 3.97 -11.40
C VAL A 43 -8.07 2.87 -12.46
N GLN A 44 -7.01 2.08 -12.61
CA GLN A 44 -6.96 0.93 -13.51
C GLN A 44 -8.00 -0.12 -13.12
N PHE A 45 -8.02 -0.52 -11.86
CA PHE A 45 -9.00 -1.47 -11.34
C PHE A 45 -10.43 -0.97 -11.54
N ALA A 46 -10.69 0.32 -11.25
CA ALA A 46 -12.01 0.91 -11.50
C ALA A 46 -12.39 0.98 -12.98
N ARG A 47 -11.44 1.08 -13.91
CA ARG A 47 -11.72 1.01 -15.37
C ARG A 47 -12.12 -0.41 -15.76
N HIS A 48 -11.37 -1.40 -15.29
CA HIS A 48 -11.68 -2.80 -15.50
C HIS A 48 -13.10 -3.14 -15.02
N LEU A 49 -13.43 -2.75 -13.79
CA LEU A 49 -14.77 -2.97 -13.24
C LEU A 49 -15.89 -2.24 -14.01
N ARG A 50 -15.63 -1.14 -14.72
CA ARG A 50 -16.64 -0.52 -15.60
C ARG A 50 -16.96 -1.39 -16.81
N LEU A 51 -15.98 -2.09 -17.39
CA LEU A 51 -16.22 -3.03 -18.48
C LEU A 51 -17.18 -4.13 -18.01
N ILE A 52 -16.95 -4.64 -16.79
CA ILE A 52 -17.81 -5.60 -16.13
C ILE A 52 -19.20 -5.02 -15.90
N GLY A 53 -19.31 -3.82 -15.33
CA GLY A 53 -20.60 -3.16 -15.10
C GLY A 53 -21.44 -3.02 -16.37
N ASN A 54 -20.81 -2.59 -17.47
CA ASN A 54 -21.45 -2.49 -18.79
C ASN A 54 -21.96 -3.84 -19.32
N LEU A 55 -21.26 -4.94 -19.01
CA LEU A 55 -21.71 -6.28 -19.36
C LEU A 55 -22.91 -6.69 -18.49
N LEU A 56 -22.84 -6.46 -17.18
CA LEU A 56 -23.91 -6.83 -16.23
C LEU A 56 -25.23 -6.10 -16.51
N GLU A 57 -25.17 -4.83 -16.91
CA GLU A 57 -26.34 -4.06 -17.35
C GLU A 57 -27.01 -4.70 -18.57
N GLN A 58 -26.22 -5.13 -19.56
CA GLN A 58 -26.74 -5.79 -20.75
C GLN A 58 -27.32 -7.16 -20.49
N LEU A 59 -26.69 -7.90 -19.59
CA LEU A 59 -27.18 -9.19 -19.12
C LEU A 59 -28.42 -9.07 -18.23
N LYS A 60 -28.84 -7.85 -17.89
CA LYS A 60 -29.94 -7.58 -16.96
C LYS A 60 -29.80 -8.42 -15.69
N ILE A 61 -28.68 -8.24 -14.98
CA ILE A 61 -28.31 -9.04 -13.80
C ILE A 61 -29.46 -9.28 -12.78
N SER A 62 -30.37 -8.33 -12.61
CA SER A 62 -31.54 -8.48 -11.73
C SER A 62 -32.53 -9.58 -12.16
N GLU A 63 -32.65 -9.84 -13.47
CA GLU A 63 -33.43 -10.96 -14.01
C GLU A 63 -32.68 -12.28 -13.77
N LEU A 64 -31.36 -12.30 -13.98
CA LEU A 64 -30.53 -13.49 -13.78
C LEU A 64 -30.62 -14.01 -12.34
N LYS A 65 -30.55 -13.14 -11.33
CA LYS A 65 -30.65 -13.55 -9.91
C LYS A 65 -31.94 -14.32 -9.53
N ARG A 66 -32.97 -14.33 -10.38
CA ARG A 66 -34.19 -15.14 -10.18
C ARG A 66 -33.96 -16.63 -10.44
N TYR A 67 -32.94 -16.97 -11.22
CA TYR A 67 -32.61 -18.35 -11.57
C TYR A 67 -31.65 -18.95 -10.55
N PRO A 68 -31.97 -20.12 -9.95
CA PRO A 68 -31.16 -20.71 -8.89
C PRO A 68 -29.72 -21.03 -9.35
N GLU A 69 -29.52 -21.40 -10.61
CA GLU A 69 -28.23 -21.76 -11.18
C GLU A 69 -27.24 -20.58 -11.21
N THR A 70 -27.76 -19.35 -11.29
CA THR A 70 -26.92 -18.14 -11.44
C THR A 70 -26.88 -17.31 -10.17
N ARG A 71 -27.82 -17.55 -9.25
CA ARG A 71 -27.98 -16.74 -8.04
C ARG A 71 -26.72 -16.74 -7.18
N GLU A 72 -26.17 -17.92 -6.88
CA GLU A 72 -24.98 -18.04 -6.03
C GLU A 72 -23.74 -17.37 -6.66
N PRO A 73 -23.36 -17.63 -7.94
CA PRO A 73 -22.27 -16.90 -8.59
C PRO A 73 -22.43 -15.37 -8.57
N LEU A 74 -23.66 -14.88 -8.69
CA LEU A 74 -23.95 -13.44 -8.65
C LEU A 74 -23.86 -12.85 -7.25
N GLU A 75 -24.28 -13.58 -6.22
CA GLU A 75 -24.09 -13.18 -4.82
C GLU A 75 -22.59 -13.14 -4.46
N GLN A 76 -21.81 -14.13 -4.91
CA GLN A 76 -20.37 -14.16 -4.72
C GLN A 76 -19.65 -13.03 -5.47
N LEU A 77 -20.10 -12.68 -6.68
CA LEU A 77 -19.61 -11.50 -7.40
C LEU A 77 -19.86 -10.22 -6.61
N GLU A 78 -21.07 -10.04 -6.04
CA GLU A 78 -21.39 -8.89 -5.20
C GLU A 78 -20.52 -8.83 -3.93
N ASP A 79 -20.28 -9.96 -3.26
CA ASP A 79 -19.40 -10.02 -2.10
C ASP A 79 -17.94 -9.66 -2.45
N SER A 80 -17.46 -10.15 -3.59
CA SER A 80 -16.14 -9.80 -4.14
C SER A 80 -16.04 -8.29 -4.40
N LEU A 81 -17.09 -7.69 -4.97
CA LEU A 81 -17.18 -6.25 -5.21
C LEU A 81 -17.24 -5.43 -3.91
N ARG A 82 -17.92 -5.92 -2.87
CA ARG A 82 -17.92 -5.28 -1.55
C ARG A 82 -16.51 -5.24 -0.95
N ARG A 83 -15.77 -6.36 -1.01
CA ARG A 83 -14.37 -6.40 -0.57
C ARG A 83 -13.47 -5.47 -1.41
N ALA A 84 -13.68 -5.46 -2.73
CA ALA A 84 -12.98 -4.57 -3.66
C ALA A 84 -13.21 -3.08 -3.35
N TYR A 85 -14.44 -2.69 -2.98
CA TYR A 85 -14.73 -1.34 -2.51
C TYR A 85 -13.91 -0.98 -1.28
N VAL A 86 -13.84 -1.87 -0.30
CA VAL A 86 -13.08 -1.60 0.92
C VAL A 86 -11.58 -1.49 0.64
N LEU A 87 -11.04 -2.33 -0.26
CA LEU A 87 -9.66 -2.21 -0.73
C LEU A 87 -9.39 -0.81 -1.31
N VAL A 88 -10.24 -0.34 -2.24
CA VAL A 88 -10.08 0.98 -2.86
C VAL A 88 -10.25 2.12 -1.85
N GLN A 89 -11.23 2.02 -0.95
CA GLN A 89 -11.47 3.02 0.08
C GLN A 89 -10.29 3.11 1.07
N SER A 90 -9.65 1.99 1.38
CA SER A 90 -8.49 1.94 2.28
C SER A 90 -7.32 2.78 1.77
N CYS A 91 -7.17 2.91 0.44
CA CYS A 91 -6.15 3.73 -0.21
C CYS A 91 -6.33 5.24 0.03
N ARG A 92 -7.44 5.66 0.65
CA ARG A 92 -7.72 7.04 1.07
C ARG A 92 -7.63 7.23 2.58
N GLU A 93 -8.26 6.34 3.35
CA GLU A 93 -8.57 6.59 4.76
C GLU A 93 -7.45 6.24 5.73
N LYS A 94 -6.71 5.16 5.45
CA LYS A 94 -5.68 4.60 6.35
C LYS A 94 -4.49 5.56 6.54
N SER A 95 -3.65 5.24 7.53
CA SER A 95 -2.35 5.92 7.71
C SER A 95 -1.58 5.92 6.38
N TYR A 96 -1.03 7.08 6.03
CA TYR A 96 -0.15 7.19 4.87
C TYR A 96 1.09 6.29 5.01
N LEU A 97 1.71 6.28 6.21
CA LEU A 97 2.87 5.43 6.49
C LEU A 97 2.53 3.94 6.44
N TYR A 98 1.36 3.56 6.96
CA TYR A 98 0.86 2.18 6.83
C TYR A 98 0.68 1.76 5.37
N LEU A 99 0.06 2.62 4.54
CA LEU A 99 -0.16 2.32 3.13
C LEU A 99 1.16 2.18 2.35
N LEU A 100 2.18 3.00 2.65
CA LEU A 100 3.53 2.84 2.12
C LEU A 100 4.15 1.50 2.54
N ALA A 101 4.13 1.20 3.84
CA ALA A 101 4.68 -0.05 4.37
C ALA A 101 4.03 -1.29 3.77
N MET A 102 2.70 -1.25 3.57
CA MET A 102 1.92 -2.34 3.00
C MET A 102 1.83 -2.30 1.47
N GLY A 103 2.62 -1.47 0.78
CA GLY A 103 2.45 -1.17 -0.64
C GLY A 103 2.36 -2.41 -1.54
N TRP A 104 3.27 -3.38 -1.41
CA TRP A 104 3.23 -4.63 -2.18
C TRP A 104 2.07 -5.53 -1.81
N ASN A 105 1.67 -5.55 -0.53
CA ASN A 105 0.48 -6.30 -0.11
C ASN A 105 -0.77 -5.74 -0.81
N ILE A 106 -0.92 -4.42 -0.84
CA ILE A 106 -2.04 -3.74 -1.52
C ILE A 106 -2.03 -4.05 -3.03
N VAL A 107 -0.87 -3.99 -3.68
CA VAL A 107 -0.68 -4.37 -5.08
C VAL A 107 -1.13 -5.82 -5.33
N TYR A 108 -0.74 -6.74 -4.45
CA TYR A 108 -1.17 -8.13 -4.50
C TYR A 108 -2.69 -8.26 -4.33
N GLN A 109 -3.30 -7.50 -3.41
CA GLN A 109 -4.75 -7.53 -3.22
C GLN A 109 -5.52 -7.05 -4.45
N PHE A 110 -5.04 -6.04 -5.18
CA PHE A 110 -5.68 -5.61 -6.44
C PHE A 110 -5.71 -6.74 -7.46
N ARG A 111 -4.56 -7.41 -7.67
CA ARG A 111 -4.45 -8.57 -8.56
C ARG A 111 -5.41 -9.68 -8.14
N LYS A 112 -5.40 -9.99 -6.86
CA LYS A 112 -6.22 -11.07 -6.29
C LYS A 112 -7.72 -10.77 -6.39
N ALA A 113 -8.12 -9.52 -6.15
CA ALA A 113 -9.51 -9.07 -6.28
C ALA A 113 -10.00 -9.09 -7.73
N GLN A 114 -9.18 -8.62 -8.68
CA GLN A 114 -9.52 -8.71 -10.11
C GLN A 114 -9.74 -10.16 -10.54
N ASN A 115 -8.80 -11.06 -10.20
CA ASN A 115 -8.90 -12.47 -10.55
C ASN A 115 -10.14 -13.15 -9.96
N GLU A 116 -10.49 -12.81 -8.71
CA GLU A 116 -11.67 -13.34 -8.04
C GLU A 116 -12.96 -12.88 -8.74
N ILE A 117 -13.06 -11.59 -9.05
CA ILE A 117 -14.20 -11.00 -9.76
C ILE A 117 -14.35 -11.60 -11.16
N ASP A 118 -13.25 -11.68 -11.92
CA ASP A 118 -13.22 -12.24 -13.28
C ASP A 118 -13.66 -13.71 -13.29
N ARG A 119 -13.27 -14.47 -12.27
CA ARG A 119 -13.67 -15.87 -12.13
C ARG A 119 -15.19 -15.99 -11.98
N TYR A 120 -15.80 -15.23 -11.07
CA TYR A 120 -17.26 -15.27 -10.89
C TYR A 120 -18.00 -14.75 -12.12
N LEU A 121 -17.46 -13.71 -12.77
CA LEU A 121 -18.03 -13.19 -14.00
C LEU A 121 -18.06 -14.25 -15.10
N ARG A 122 -17.01 -15.06 -15.30
CA ARG A 122 -16.99 -16.11 -16.32
C ARG A 122 -18.02 -17.20 -16.07
N LEU A 123 -18.35 -17.51 -14.82
CA LEU A 123 -19.36 -18.53 -14.49
C LEU A 123 -20.76 -18.11 -14.96
N VAL A 124 -21.10 -16.83 -14.88
CA VAL A 124 -22.45 -16.35 -15.17
C VAL A 124 -22.86 -16.56 -16.64
N PRO A 125 -22.09 -16.12 -17.68
CA PRO A 125 -22.39 -16.43 -19.07
C PRO A 125 -22.34 -17.90 -19.42
N LEU A 126 -21.45 -18.70 -18.82
CA LEU A 126 -21.41 -20.15 -19.05
C LEU A 126 -22.71 -20.84 -18.62
N ILE A 127 -23.33 -20.35 -17.54
CA ILE A 127 -24.61 -20.87 -17.03
C ILE A 127 -25.80 -20.32 -17.84
N THR A 128 -25.72 -19.07 -18.29
CA THR A 128 -26.89 -18.35 -18.84
C THR A 128 -26.98 -18.28 -20.36
N LEU A 129 -25.84 -18.17 -21.05
CA LEU A 129 -25.80 -17.64 -22.41
C LEU A 129 -24.59 -18.16 -23.18
N VAL A 130 -24.65 -19.43 -23.62
CA VAL A 130 -23.65 -19.98 -24.53
C VAL A 130 -23.82 -19.42 -25.96
N ASP A 131 -24.99 -18.92 -26.35
CA ASP A 131 -25.29 -18.57 -27.76
C ASP A 131 -25.29 -17.07 -28.12
N ASN A 132 -24.93 -16.16 -27.21
CA ASN A 132 -24.92 -14.73 -27.50
C ASN A 132 -23.53 -14.23 -27.92
N ALA A 133 -23.30 -14.07 -29.22
CA ALA A 133 -22.02 -13.63 -29.79
C ALA A 133 -21.53 -12.28 -29.24
N ARG A 134 -22.44 -11.34 -28.96
CA ARG A 134 -22.10 -10.01 -28.40
C ARG A 134 -21.64 -10.09 -26.95
N VAL A 135 -22.24 -10.98 -26.16
CA VAL A 135 -21.82 -11.24 -24.78
C VAL A 135 -20.44 -11.89 -24.76
N ARG A 136 -20.19 -12.81 -25.69
CA ARG A 136 -18.89 -13.48 -25.85
C ARG A 136 -17.77 -12.50 -26.16
N GLU A 137 -17.94 -11.65 -27.17
CA GLU A 137 -16.96 -10.61 -27.55
C GLU A 137 -16.64 -9.67 -26.36
N ARG A 138 -17.64 -9.30 -25.56
CA ARG A 138 -17.43 -8.46 -24.37
C ARG A 138 -16.66 -9.18 -23.27
N LEU A 139 -16.94 -10.46 -23.07
CA LEU A 139 -16.23 -11.26 -22.09
C LEU A 139 -14.76 -11.43 -22.50
N GLU A 140 -14.48 -11.63 -23.79
CA GLU A 140 -13.13 -11.64 -24.34
C GLU A 140 -12.42 -10.30 -24.08
N ASN A 141 -13.08 -9.17 -24.34
CA ASN A 141 -12.51 -7.85 -24.04
C ASN A 141 -12.17 -7.66 -22.55
N ILE A 142 -13.02 -8.14 -21.64
CA ILE A 142 -12.76 -8.09 -20.19
C ILE A 142 -11.60 -9.02 -19.82
N GLU A 143 -11.58 -10.23 -20.38
CA GLU A 143 -10.50 -11.20 -20.14
C GLU A 143 -9.15 -10.66 -20.61
N MET A 144 -9.10 -9.93 -21.73
CA MET A 144 -7.88 -9.31 -22.24
C MET A 144 -7.44 -8.08 -21.41
N ASP A 145 -8.33 -7.47 -20.62
CA ASP A 145 -8.06 -6.30 -19.79
C ASP A 145 -7.39 -6.67 -18.45
N GLN A 146 -6.30 -7.43 -18.54
CA GLN A 146 -5.46 -7.79 -17.40
C GLN A 146 -4.48 -6.67 -17.07
N HIS A 147 -4.47 -6.26 -15.81
CA HIS A 147 -3.62 -5.17 -15.33
C HIS A 147 -2.45 -5.70 -14.52
N GLU A 148 -1.24 -5.24 -14.88
CA GLU A 148 -0.10 -5.36 -13.99
C GLU A 148 -0.14 -4.23 -12.95
N TYR A 149 -0.59 -4.58 -11.75
CA TYR A 149 -0.53 -3.67 -10.60
C TYR A 149 0.90 -3.56 -10.09
N THR A 150 1.36 -2.33 -9.83
CA THR A 150 2.72 -2.03 -9.37
C THR A 150 2.74 -1.06 -8.20
N LEU A 151 3.84 -1.05 -7.45
CA LEU A 151 4.16 0.04 -6.53
C LEU A 151 4.97 1.10 -7.30
N ASP A 152 4.66 2.38 -7.09
CA ASP A 152 5.43 3.47 -7.69
C ASP A 152 6.88 3.43 -7.17
N GLU A 153 7.86 3.76 -8.01
CA GLU A 153 9.28 3.61 -7.65
C GLU A 153 9.65 4.52 -6.47
N GLU A 154 9.10 5.74 -6.43
CA GLU A 154 9.28 6.65 -5.29
C GLU A 154 8.71 6.07 -3.99
N ASP A 155 7.54 5.42 -4.05
CA ASP A 155 6.92 4.78 -2.89
C ASP A 155 7.74 3.56 -2.44
N ARG A 156 8.36 2.84 -3.37
CA ARG A 156 9.25 1.70 -3.10
C ARG A 156 10.52 2.15 -2.38
N GLU A 157 11.18 3.20 -2.86
CA GLU A 157 12.38 3.75 -2.22
C GLU A 157 12.09 4.20 -0.78
N VAL A 158 10.94 4.87 -0.58
CA VAL A 158 10.49 5.31 0.74
C VAL A 158 10.19 4.12 1.65
N GLN A 159 9.47 3.11 1.14
CA GLN A 159 9.16 1.88 1.87
C GLN A 159 10.44 1.18 2.35
N ASP A 160 11.44 1.02 1.46
CA ASP A 160 12.70 0.35 1.76
C ASP A 160 13.46 1.02 2.91
N VAL A 161 13.39 2.35 3.01
CA VAL A 161 14.08 3.12 4.05
C VAL A 161 13.32 3.13 5.38
N ILE A 162 11.98 3.18 5.34
CA ILE A 162 11.14 3.24 6.55
C ILE A 162 11.06 1.88 7.25
N LEU A 163 11.12 0.78 6.51
CA LEU A 163 11.07 -0.59 7.05
C LEU A 163 12.45 -1.15 7.45
N MET A 164 13.50 -0.30 7.46
CA MET A 164 14.80 -0.72 7.97
C MET A 164 14.71 -1.03 9.48
N PRO A 165 15.33 -2.13 9.97
CA PRO A 165 15.21 -2.56 11.37
C PRO A 165 15.63 -1.50 12.41
N GLU A 166 16.61 -0.66 12.07
CA GLU A 166 17.06 0.42 12.94
C GLU A 166 16.78 1.78 12.29
N PRO A 167 16.10 2.72 13.00
CA PRO A 167 15.87 4.06 12.48
C PRO A 167 17.21 4.78 12.27
N SER A 168 17.48 5.21 11.05
CA SER A 168 18.68 5.96 10.70
C SER A 168 18.40 7.45 10.54
N LYS A 169 19.47 8.27 10.46
CA LYS A 169 19.34 9.69 10.06
C LYS A 169 18.68 9.82 8.69
N ASP A 170 18.96 8.89 7.78
CA ASP A 170 18.38 8.84 6.44
C ASP A 170 16.88 8.55 6.52
N SER A 171 16.45 7.62 7.38
CA SER A 171 15.02 7.33 7.63
C SER A 171 14.27 8.55 8.16
N THR A 172 14.91 9.33 9.02
CA THR A 172 14.35 10.59 9.54
C THR A 172 14.17 11.63 8.44
N MET A 173 15.18 11.79 7.57
CA MET A 173 15.11 12.72 6.44
C MET A 173 14.04 12.32 5.43
N VAL A 174 13.96 11.03 5.09
CA VAL A 174 12.95 10.49 4.17
C VAL A 174 11.56 10.71 4.75
N LEU A 175 11.31 10.36 6.02
CA LEU A 175 10.02 10.60 6.68
C LEU A 175 9.62 12.08 6.67
N LYS A 176 10.57 12.98 6.96
CA LYS A 176 10.31 14.42 6.92
C LYS A 176 9.90 14.89 5.53
N LYS A 177 10.65 14.47 4.51
CA LYS A 177 10.35 14.79 3.10
C LYS A 177 8.97 14.26 2.71
N THR A 178 8.73 12.97 2.94
CA THR A 178 7.52 12.30 2.47
C THR A 178 6.25 12.78 3.18
N LEU A 179 6.30 13.01 4.49
CA LEU A 179 5.16 13.58 5.22
C LEU A 179 4.87 15.02 4.82
N SER A 180 5.90 15.83 4.55
CA SER A 180 5.70 17.21 4.06
C SER A 180 5.00 17.24 2.69
N CYS A 181 5.35 16.30 1.80
CA CYS A 181 4.66 16.17 0.51
C CYS A 181 3.20 15.70 0.66
N SER A 182 2.94 14.78 1.58
CA SER A 182 1.61 14.20 1.80
C SER A 182 0.66 15.10 2.58
N TYR A 183 1.22 16.03 3.36
CA TYR A 183 0.51 17.01 4.17
C TYR A 183 1.04 18.43 3.89
N PRO A 184 0.83 18.98 2.67
CA PRO A 184 1.45 20.25 2.26
C PRO A 184 0.99 21.46 3.09
N ASN A 185 -0.13 21.34 3.81
CA ASN A 185 -0.74 22.41 4.59
C ASN A 185 -0.60 22.22 6.12
N LEU A 186 0.17 21.23 6.59
CA LEU A 186 0.39 21.00 8.02
C LEU A 186 1.89 21.11 8.34
N ASP A 187 2.19 21.57 9.55
CA ASP A 187 3.56 21.45 10.06
C ASP A 187 3.97 19.98 10.19
N PHE A 188 5.26 19.70 10.00
CA PHE A 188 5.80 18.34 10.06
C PHE A 188 5.44 17.64 11.38
N LYS A 189 5.52 18.32 12.52
CA LYS A 189 5.21 17.73 13.83
C LYS A 189 3.73 17.39 13.96
N GLU A 190 2.84 18.21 13.40
CA GLU A 190 1.40 17.94 13.38
C GLU A 190 1.05 16.79 12.45
N ALA A 191 1.66 16.74 11.26
CA ALA A 191 1.52 15.65 10.31
C ALA A 191 2.00 14.31 10.93
N LEU A 192 3.14 14.33 11.61
CA LEU A 192 3.70 13.17 12.30
C LEU A 192 2.78 12.68 13.44
N LYS A 193 2.27 13.61 14.27
CA LYS A 193 1.30 13.28 15.33
C LYS A 193 0.01 12.68 14.75
N LYS A 194 -0.49 13.23 13.64
CA LYS A 194 -1.68 12.74 12.95
C LYS A 194 -1.47 11.33 12.39
N GLU A 195 -0.31 11.06 11.79
CA GLU A 195 0.03 9.73 11.29
C GLU A 195 0.21 8.71 12.41
N ASN A 196 0.88 9.08 13.51
CA ASN A 196 1.00 8.20 14.68
C ASN A 196 -0.38 7.85 15.26
N ALA A 197 -1.28 8.83 15.42
CA ALA A 197 -2.66 8.57 15.86
C ALA A 197 -3.42 7.60 14.94
N LYS A 198 -3.21 7.69 13.62
CA LYS A 198 -3.78 6.73 12.67
C LYS A 198 -3.15 5.34 12.80
N LEU A 199 -1.83 5.25 12.97
CA LEU A 199 -1.13 3.98 13.16
C LEU A 199 -1.61 3.26 14.42
N GLN A 200 -1.87 3.98 15.51
CA GLN A 200 -2.45 3.41 16.73
C GLN A 200 -3.84 2.79 16.47
N LEU A 201 -4.69 3.46 15.67
CA LEU A 201 -5.98 2.89 15.27
C LEU A 201 -5.81 1.65 14.37
N GLU A 202 -4.87 1.67 13.42
CA GLU A 202 -4.57 0.48 12.60
C GLU A 202 -4.04 -0.68 13.47
N LEU A 203 -3.24 -0.40 14.50
CA LEU A 203 -2.74 -1.41 15.44
C LEU A 203 -3.88 -2.07 16.19
N GLN A 204 -4.75 -1.27 16.82
CA GLN A 204 -5.93 -1.77 17.53
C GLN A 204 -6.83 -2.64 16.62
N ARG A 205 -7.02 -2.21 15.37
CA ARG A 205 -7.77 -2.98 14.38
C ARG A 205 -7.07 -4.30 14.04
N SER A 206 -5.74 -4.29 13.89
CA SER A 206 -4.96 -5.49 13.58
C SER A 206 -4.97 -6.49 14.73
N GLU A 207 -4.90 -6.00 15.98
CA GLU A 207 -4.98 -6.80 17.20
C GLU A 207 -6.35 -7.45 17.36
N ALA A 208 -7.43 -6.70 17.14
CA ALA A 208 -8.79 -7.24 17.16
C ALA A 208 -9.01 -8.34 16.10
N ASN A 209 -8.21 -8.32 15.04
CA ASN A 209 -8.22 -9.29 13.95
C ASN A 209 -7.20 -10.43 14.13
N TYR A 210 -6.42 -10.45 15.22
CA TYR A 210 -5.35 -11.41 15.47
C TYR A 210 -4.30 -11.47 14.33
N ASP A 211 -4.11 -10.37 13.59
CA ASP A 211 -3.14 -10.29 12.49
C ASP A 211 -1.76 -9.86 13.05
N VAL A 212 -1.03 -10.87 13.52
CA VAL A 212 0.26 -10.71 14.20
C VAL A 212 1.31 -10.03 13.31
N ASP A 213 1.34 -10.37 12.02
CA ASP A 213 2.37 -9.87 11.12
C ASP A 213 2.13 -8.40 10.77
N ARG A 214 0.87 -7.99 10.59
CA ARG A 214 0.55 -6.56 10.48
C ARG A 214 0.82 -5.80 11.77
N CYS A 215 0.54 -6.38 12.94
CA CYS A 215 0.85 -5.74 14.22
C CYS A 215 2.35 -5.39 14.33
N LYS A 216 3.24 -6.32 13.96
CA LYS A 216 4.71 -6.09 13.97
C LYS A 216 5.11 -4.91 13.10
N VAL A 217 4.57 -4.84 11.88
CA VAL A 217 4.86 -3.73 10.96
C VAL A 217 4.37 -2.41 11.53
N ILE A 218 3.15 -2.38 12.08
CA ILE A 218 2.57 -1.15 12.63
C ILE A 218 3.34 -0.69 13.88
N GLN A 219 3.74 -1.61 14.76
CA GLN A 219 4.57 -1.30 15.93
C GLN A 219 5.91 -0.70 15.51
N HIS A 220 6.59 -1.29 14.52
CA HIS A 220 7.82 -0.73 13.95
C HIS A 220 7.61 0.70 13.42
N LEU A 221 6.54 0.94 12.67
CA LEU A 221 6.22 2.29 12.18
C LEU A 221 5.99 3.29 13.32
N ILE A 222 5.34 2.88 14.40
CA ILE A 222 5.13 3.71 15.59
C ILE A 222 6.48 4.07 16.21
N GLU A 223 7.35 3.09 16.46
CA GLU A 223 8.69 3.30 17.02
C GLU A 223 9.51 4.29 16.18
N VAL A 224 9.49 4.12 14.86
CA VAL A 224 10.19 5.03 13.94
C VAL A 224 9.62 6.46 14.05
N THR A 225 8.30 6.63 14.12
CA THR A 225 7.69 7.98 14.28
C THR A 225 8.02 8.62 15.63
N GLU A 226 8.15 7.84 16.70
CA GLU A 226 8.50 8.32 18.04
C GLU A 226 9.98 8.71 18.13
N ALA A 227 10.88 7.94 17.52
CA ALA A 227 12.30 8.27 17.41
C ALA A 227 12.53 9.59 16.65
N VAL A 228 11.77 9.83 15.59
CA VAL A 228 11.81 11.09 14.84
C VAL A 228 11.24 12.25 15.64
N SER A 229 10.18 12.01 16.43
CA SER A 229 9.58 13.04 17.31
C SER A 229 10.53 13.50 18.42
N THR A 230 11.31 12.59 18.99
CA THR A 230 12.26 12.88 20.08
C THR A 230 13.54 13.55 19.58
N SER A 231 14.03 13.17 18.40
CA SER A 231 15.22 13.78 17.78
C SER A 231 15.00 15.19 17.23
N SER A 232 13.75 15.63 17.06
CA SER A 232 13.39 16.96 16.55
C SER A 232 13.13 18.01 17.65
N LEU A 233 13.31 17.65 18.94
CA LEU A 233 13.34 18.62 20.05
C LEU A 233 14.69 19.35 20.10
N PRO A 234 14.74 20.67 20.41
CA PRO A 234 16.00 21.36 20.61
C PRO A 234 16.74 20.72 21.78
N GLN A 235 17.95 20.21 21.55
CA GLN A 235 18.85 19.92 22.67
C GLN A 235 19.07 21.23 23.42
N VAL A 236 18.64 21.28 24.67
CA VAL A 236 19.07 22.33 25.61
C VAL A 236 20.58 22.22 25.71
N SER A 237 21.28 23.12 25.04
CA SER A 237 22.74 23.22 25.07
C SER A 237 23.17 23.52 26.50
N SER A 238 23.81 22.56 27.15
CA SER A 238 24.58 22.83 28.36
C SER A 238 25.87 23.60 27.98
N PRO A 239 26.34 24.57 28.78
CA PRO A 239 27.41 25.45 28.36
C PRO A 239 28.77 24.75 28.39
N LYS A 240 29.50 24.85 27.27
CA LYS A 240 30.90 24.46 27.13
C LYS A 240 31.76 25.18 28.18
N LYS A 241 32.42 24.41 29.04
CA LYS A 241 33.50 24.85 29.92
C LYS A 241 34.69 25.24 29.04
N GLY A 242 35.14 26.49 29.19
CA GLY A 242 36.20 27.06 28.37
C GLY A 242 37.57 26.44 28.63
N SER A 243 38.34 26.30 27.57
CA SER A 243 39.80 26.21 27.63
C SER A 243 40.37 27.24 26.66
N LYS A 244 41.04 28.23 27.23
CA LYS A 244 41.83 29.24 26.52
C LYS A 244 43.09 28.58 25.93
N LYS A 245 43.24 28.74 24.61
CA LYS A 245 44.41 29.29 23.89
C LYS A 245 45.82 28.80 24.27
N LEU A 246 46.52 28.16 23.32
CA LEU A 246 47.92 28.45 22.95
C LEU A 246 48.38 27.58 21.75
N GLU A 247 48.43 28.18 20.57
CA GLU A 247 49.47 27.96 19.54
C GLU A 247 50.43 29.17 19.61
N PRO A 248 51.66 29.22 19.02
CA PRO A 248 52.11 28.50 17.81
C PRO A 248 53.62 28.11 17.76
N ASN A 249 54.05 27.32 16.76
CA ASN A 249 54.99 27.77 15.71
C ASN A 249 55.66 26.65 14.88
N TYR A 250 55.59 26.92 13.56
CA TYR A 250 56.33 26.48 12.38
C TYR A 250 57.74 25.86 12.48
N SER A 251 57.95 24.84 11.62
CA SER A 251 59.03 24.65 10.60
C SER A 251 59.07 23.15 10.26
N ASP A 252 59.36 22.59 9.08
CA ASP A 252 59.71 22.97 7.70
C ASP A 252 59.90 21.61 6.96
N GLY A 253 59.91 21.57 5.61
CA GLY A 253 60.48 20.43 4.85
C GLY A 253 59.56 19.72 3.84
N ARG A 254 59.88 19.89 2.55
CA ARG A 254 59.25 19.35 1.33
C ARG A 254 59.70 17.94 0.93
N GLU A 255 58.80 17.26 0.16
CA GLU A 255 59.00 16.39 -1.04
C GLU A 255 59.92 15.12 -0.91
N LYS A 256 59.65 13.92 -1.47
CA LYS A 256 59.02 13.51 -2.74
C LYS A 256 58.86 11.97 -2.82
N ASP A 257 57.99 11.53 -3.74
CA ASP A 257 57.93 10.30 -4.56
C ASP A 257 58.06 8.87 -3.96
N ASP A 258 57.05 8.02 -4.15
CA ASP A 258 57.03 7.00 -5.24
C ASP A 258 55.71 6.19 -5.27
N SER A 259 55.23 5.92 -6.49
CA SER A 259 54.02 5.19 -6.93
C SER A 259 54.21 3.65 -7.03
N PRO A 260 53.32 2.84 -7.66
CA PRO A 260 51.84 2.72 -7.64
C PRO A 260 51.37 1.25 -7.31
N ASP A 261 50.07 1.02 -7.05
CA ASP A 261 49.46 -0.30 -7.39
C ASP A 261 47.93 -0.22 -7.60
N GLU A 262 47.46 -0.98 -8.59
CA GLU A 262 46.08 -1.13 -9.04
C GLU A 262 45.22 -1.95 -8.05
N GLY A 263 43.92 -1.66 -8.00
CA GLY A 263 42.98 -2.47 -7.23
C GLY A 263 41.52 -2.16 -7.50
N TYR A 264 40.96 -2.81 -8.52
CA TYR A 264 39.51 -2.86 -8.79
C TYR A 264 38.74 -3.42 -7.58
N HIS A 265 38.05 -2.55 -6.83
CA HIS A 265 37.09 -2.99 -5.81
C HIS A 265 35.66 -3.09 -6.35
N LYS A 266 35.33 -4.32 -6.75
CA LYS A 266 33.97 -4.85 -6.92
C LYS A 266 33.23 -4.76 -5.58
N LYS A 267 32.31 -3.79 -5.41
CA LYS A 267 31.42 -3.74 -4.23
C LYS A 267 30.50 -4.96 -4.25
N LYS A 268 30.84 -5.96 -3.43
CA LYS A 268 29.89 -7.00 -3.01
C LYS A 268 28.80 -6.33 -2.19
N VAL A 269 27.59 -6.29 -2.74
CA VAL A 269 26.37 -6.03 -1.97
C VAL A 269 26.15 -7.28 -1.10
N SER A 270 26.64 -7.24 0.14
CA SER A 270 26.21 -8.17 1.17
C SER A 270 24.76 -7.84 1.51
N ARG A 271 23.82 -8.52 0.85
CA ARG A 271 22.41 -8.53 1.26
C ARG A 271 22.34 -9.21 2.63
N THR A 272 22.21 -8.41 3.68
CA THR A 272 22.02 -8.87 5.05
C THR A 272 20.74 -9.71 5.11
N THR A 273 20.89 -10.95 5.56
CA THR A 273 19.85 -11.98 5.73
C THR A 273 18.68 -11.52 6.61
N SER A 274 18.88 -10.54 7.51
CA SER A 274 17.81 -9.98 8.34
C SER A 274 16.74 -9.20 7.58
N ARG A 275 17.05 -8.70 6.36
CA ARG A 275 16.09 -7.96 5.51
C ARG A 275 15.02 -8.87 4.90
N LEU A 276 15.35 -10.14 4.70
CA LEU A 276 14.43 -11.14 4.14
C LEU A 276 13.40 -11.61 5.18
N ASP A 277 13.73 -11.59 6.47
CA ASP A 277 12.82 -12.10 7.51
C ASP A 277 11.68 -11.13 7.83
N PHE A 278 11.93 -9.82 7.78
CA PHE A 278 10.91 -8.80 8.08
C PHE A 278 9.92 -8.58 6.92
N LEU A 279 10.41 -8.64 5.67
CA LEU A 279 9.58 -8.45 4.47
C LEU A 279 9.05 -9.78 3.90
N GLY A 280 9.78 -10.89 4.08
CA GLY A 280 9.47 -12.18 3.48
C GLY A 280 8.17 -12.83 3.98
N ASN A 281 7.78 -12.57 5.23
CA ASN A 281 6.52 -13.05 5.78
C ASN A 281 5.32 -12.14 5.47
N LEU A 282 5.55 -10.89 5.04
CA LEU A 282 4.49 -9.90 4.79
C LEU A 282 3.97 -9.93 3.34
N PHE A 283 4.75 -10.50 2.42
CA PHE A 283 4.53 -10.49 0.96
C PHE A 283 4.35 -11.88 0.32
N MET A 284 4.24 -12.94 1.13
CA MET A 284 3.81 -14.30 0.71
C MET A 284 2.32 -14.51 1.02
#